data_AF-A0A3D2RU33-F1
#
_entry.id   AF-A0A3D2RU33-F1
#
_cell.length_a   1.000
_cell.length_b   1.000
_cell.length_c   1.000
_cell.angle_alpha   90.00
_cell.angle_beta   90.00
_cell.angle_gamma   90.00
#
_symmetry.space_group_name_H-M   'P 1'
#
loop_
_entity.id
_entity.type
_entity.pdbx_description
1 polymer ?
#
loop_
_entity_poly.entity_id
_entity_poly.type
_entity_poly.pdbx_seq_one_letter_code
_entity_poly.pdbx_strand_id
1 'polypeptide(L)'
;MARLAAYRNVWWSLANEFDIMPAKEESDWDRFFQIIQNNDPYDRLRGIHNCQLWYDHNKPWVTHASVQTSDMAGGVRYRQQYQKPVVYDECKYEGNIPHGWGNITAKQMVQRFWAGTVSGCYVGHGETYEHSGDLLWWSKGGVLRGESPPRIAYLKEFVQTMPDFETLQPIGDDQGCYILTKPGEYYLIYATEPRTIRVNLPGDRPYKIDGIDTWNMKVVPIGTAQPGEYVFSAHLPDFAYQLIPYQPGEKIRPESKASSDITEGHAPLTISFASATMATKDQKLEWDFGDGITSIESNPRHIYQTYGQYTVTLTVTDGNGLSSINALFVNVLPSIPIDFDSYSKFPGCNEGLLFRWVGENVENIVPEISGGYSCQVDPRGEVSINRAGEMTITDGAFLANMDTETLVNSCQSTNQLTVECMIMARHLEQNGPARIVTCSQDISNRNFTLGQQGEHLVFRLRTPITGANGQGAEVSFGQVKPDQPMHVIVSYFSGSLYCYVDGELVHESKAVQGNFNNWKAFQLLFGQEFNGERSWQGQLSHIAIYNRFVGTDEAQQKFRLVKAN
;
A
#
# COMPACT_ATOMS: atom_id res chain seq x y z
N MET A 1 -14.09 -7.39 42.39
CA MET A 1 -15.47 -7.68 41.96
C MET A 1 -16.53 -6.94 42.75
N ALA A 2 -16.60 -7.07 44.09
CA ALA A 2 -17.63 -6.42 44.93
C ALA A 2 -17.89 -4.93 44.63
N ARG A 3 -16.87 -4.17 44.18
CA ARG A 3 -17.00 -2.77 43.81
C ARG A 3 -17.56 -2.51 42.40
N LEU A 4 -17.25 -3.36 41.42
CA LEU A 4 -17.43 -3.05 40.00
C LEU A 4 -18.39 -4.01 39.27
N ALA A 5 -18.65 -5.21 39.81
CA ALA A 5 -19.48 -6.22 39.13
C ALA A 5 -20.92 -5.75 38.86
N ALA A 6 -21.47 -4.88 39.74
CA ALA A 6 -22.79 -4.30 39.56
C ALA A 6 -22.92 -3.37 38.33
N TYR A 7 -21.81 -2.86 37.80
CA TYR A 7 -21.83 -1.96 36.64
C TYR A 7 -21.95 -2.78 35.35
N ARG A 8 -23.04 -2.52 34.60
CA ARG A 8 -23.41 -3.36 33.45
C ARG A 8 -22.45 -3.35 32.27
N ASN A 9 -21.61 -2.32 32.22
CA ASN A 9 -20.68 -2.01 31.15
C ASN A 9 -19.24 -2.41 31.47
N VAL A 10 -19.03 -3.29 32.47
CA VAL A 10 -17.70 -3.78 32.85
C VAL A 10 -17.40 -5.11 32.18
N TRP A 11 -16.24 -5.20 31.52
CA TRP A 11 -15.59 -6.45 31.11
C TRP A 11 -14.27 -6.59 31.87
N TRP A 12 -13.86 -7.83 32.18
CA TRP A 12 -12.62 -8.12 32.88
C TRP A 12 -11.51 -8.50 31.89
N SER A 13 -10.56 -7.61 31.65
CA SER A 13 -9.28 -7.98 31.03
C SER A 13 -8.28 -8.29 32.14
N LEU A 14 -7.78 -9.52 32.22
CA LEU A 14 -6.91 -9.95 33.34
C LEU A 14 -5.54 -9.29 33.31
N ALA A 15 -5.01 -9.08 32.11
CA ALA A 15 -3.72 -8.48 31.87
C ALA A 15 -3.69 -7.92 30.45
N ASN A 16 -2.97 -6.82 30.28
CA ASN A 16 -2.40 -6.41 29.01
C ASN A 16 -1.00 -7.04 28.94
N GLU A 17 -0.72 -7.79 27.88
CA GLU A 17 0.59 -8.46 27.67
C GLU A 17 0.96 -9.40 28.82
N PHE A 18 0.11 -10.42 29.09
CA PHE A 18 0.24 -11.29 30.27
C PHE A 18 1.58 -12.03 30.37
N ASP A 19 2.18 -12.35 29.22
CA ASP A 19 3.32 -13.23 29.05
C ASP A 19 4.67 -12.53 29.24
N ILE A 20 4.68 -11.20 29.35
CA ILE A 20 5.89 -10.43 29.71
C ILE A 20 5.89 -10.00 31.19
N MET A 21 5.00 -10.57 32.00
CA MET A 21 4.96 -10.34 33.45
C MET A 21 5.82 -11.37 34.19
N PRO A 22 7.08 -11.06 34.56
CA PRO A 22 8.06 -12.08 35.01
C PRO A 22 7.74 -12.71 36.37
N ALA A 23 6.75 -12.18 37.10
CA ALA A 23 6.35 -12.66 38.41
C ALA A 23 5.09 -13.55 38.37
N LYS A 24 4.68 -14.02 37.19
CA LYS A 24 3.44 -14.76 36.97
C LYS A 24 3.67 -15.94 36.03
N GLU A 25 3.09 -17.07 36.39
CA GLU A 25 3.02 -18.26 35.53
C GLU A 25 1.61 -18.38 34.94
N GLU A 26 1.43 -19.20 33.89
CA GLU A 26 0.09 -19.41 33.30
C GLU A 26 -0.95 -19.88 34.33
N SER A 27 -0.53 -20.73 35.28
CA SER A 27 -1.40 -21.21 36.37
C SER A 27 -1.90 -20.11 37.32
N ASP A 28 -1.16 -18.99 37.45
CA ASP A 28 -1.65 -17.84 38.20
C ASP A 28 -2.81 -17.16 37.46
N TRP A 29 -2.71 -17.04 36.14
CA TRP A 29 -3.77 -16.45 35.30
C TRP A 29 -5.03 -17.33 35.33
N ASP A 30 -4.88 -18.65 35.24
CA ASP A 30 -5.99 -19.61 35.40
C ASP A 30 -6.71 -19.41 36.75
N ARG A 31 -5.93 -19.30 37.83
CA ARG A 31 -6.47 -19.05 39.17
C ARG A 31 -7.20 -17.71 39.26
N PHE A 32 -6.66 -16.65 38.64
CA PHE A 32 -7.32 -15.34 38.63
C PHE A 32 -8.65 -15.36 37.86
N PHE A 33 -8.70 -16.02 36.70
CA PHE A 33 -9.93 -16.22 35.95
C PHE A 33 -10.99 -16.93 36.81
N GLN A 34 -10.62 -18.02 37.48
CA GLN A 34 -11.52 -18.79 38.32
C GLN A 34 -12.01 -17.98 39.52
N ILE A 35 -11.13 -17.19 40.15
CA ILE A 35 -11.55 -16.25 41.21
C ILE A 35 -12.60 -15.29 40.65
N ILE A 36 -12.36 -14.69 39.48
CA ILE A 36 -13.31 -13.76 38.86
C ILE A 36 -14.65 -14.44 38.58
N GLN A 37 -14.63 -15.59 37.90
CA GLN A 37 -15.82 -16.36 37.59
C GLN A 37 -16.63 -16.72 38.86
N ASN A 38 -15.95 -17.08 39.95
CA ASN A 38 -16.61 -17.53 41.18
C ASN A 38 -17.22 -16.39 42.02
N ASN A 39 -16.80 -15.13 41.83
CA ASN A 39 -17.33 -14.03 42.64
C ASN A 39 -17.92 -12.87 41.83
N ASP A 40 -18.10 -13.03 40.52
CA ASP A 40 -18.87 -12.12 39.69
C ASP A 40 -20.29 -12.68 39.47
N PRO A 41 -21.30 -12.21 40.24
CA PRO A 41 -22.64 -12.78 40.20
C PRO A 41 -23.39 -12.48 38.88
N TYR A 42 -22.83 -11.63 38.01
CA TYR A 42 -23.44 -11.25 36.73
C TYR A 42 -22.75 -11.90 35.52
N ASP A 43 -21.75 -12.76 35.77
CA ASP A 43 -21.02 -13.48 34.74
C ASP A 43 -20.50 -12.59 33.61
N ARG A 44 -19.85 -11.47 33.95
CA ARG A 44 -19.36 -10.50 32.95
C ARG A 44 -18.35 -11.14 32.01
N LEU A 45 -18.27 -10.59 30.79
CA LEU A 45 -17.23 -10.93 29.84
C LEU A 45 -15.85 -10.77 30.46
N ARG A 46 -14.98 -11.74 30.17
CA ARG A 46 -13.61 -11.84 30.65
C ARG A 46 -12.69 -12.48 29.63
N GLY A 47 -11.52 -11.88 29.47
CA GLY A 47 -10.47 -12.23 28.52
C GLY A 47 -9.09 -11.87 29.07
N ILE A 48 -8.06 -12.15 28.30
CA ILE A 48 -6.65 -11.86 28.64
C ILE A 48 -5.89 -11.56 27.36
N HIS A 49 -5.06 -10.53 27.36
CA HIS A 49 -4.36 -10.04 26.17
C HIS A 49 -2.90 -10.49 26.16
N ASN A 50 -2.44 -11.05 25.05
CA ASN A 50 -1.05 -11.52 24.84
C ASN A 50 -0.09 -10.41 24.39
N CYS A 51 1.21 -10.69 24.36
CA CYS A 51 2.25 -9.98 23.61
C CYS A 51 2.93 -10.94 22.63
N GLN A 52 3.66 -11.93 23.15
CA GLN A 52 4.46 -12.90 22.39
C GLN A 52 3.84 -14.31 22.41
N LEU A 53 3.40 -14.76 23.58
CA LEU A 53 2.82 -16.08 23.81
C LEU A 53 1.29 -16.05 23.79
N TRP A 54 0.67 -17.09 23.25
CA TRP A 54 -0.79 -17.20 23.17
C TRP A 54 -1.35 -17.94 24.37
N TYR A 55 -2.37 -17.36 25.01
CA TYR A 55 -3.14 -18.04 26.05
C TYR A 55 -4.17 -18.98 25.40
N ASP A 56 -4.45 -20.12 26.04
CA ASP A 56 -5.52 -21.02 25.56
C ASP A 56 -6.92 -20.43 25.87
N HIS A 57 -7.49 -19.72 24.89
CA HIS A 57 -8.82 -19.16 25.01
C HIS A 57 -9.96 -20.19 24.95
N ASN A 58 -9.69 -21.48 24.70
CA ASN A 58 -10.70 -22.53 24.79
C ASN A 58 -11.10 -22.84 26.24
N LYS A 59 -10.24 -22.49 27.21
CA LYS A 59 -10.50 -22.71 28.63
C LYS A 59 -11.90 -22.20 29.05
N PRO A 60 -12.64 -22.95 29.89
CA PRO A 60 -14.08 -22.72 30.11
C PRO A 60 -14.39 -21.41 30.85
N TRP A 61 -13.42 -20.84 31.56
CA TRP A 61 -13.55 -19.55 32.24
C TRP A 61 -13.35 -18.34 31.32
N VAL A 62 -12.87 -18.55 30.09
CA VAL A 62 -12.66 -17.49 29.09
C VAL A 62 -13.94 -17.32 28.27
N THR A 63 -14.43 -16.08 28.15
CA THR A 63 -15.66 -15.80 27.40
C THR A 63 -15.41 -15.42 25.94
N HIS A 64 -14.24 -14.86 25.65
CA HIS A 64 -13.83 -14.44 24.32
C HIS A 64 -12.30 -14.47 24.22
N ALA A 65 -11.77 -14.62 23.00
CA ALA A 65 -10.36 -14.38 22.74
C ALA A 65 -10.12 -12.87 22.61
N SER A 66 -9.19 -12.31 23.38
CA SER A 66 -8.70 -10.93 23.27
C SER A 66 -7.23 -11.05 22.89
N VAL A 67 -6.87 -10.57 21.71
CA VAL A 67 -5.57 -10.89 21.09
C VAL A 67 -4.84 -9.63 20.61
N GLN A 68 -3.53 -9.62 20.84
CA GLN A 68 -2.60 -8.68 20.21
C GLN A 68 -1.96 -9.37 19.00
N THR A 69 -2.31 -8.91 17.80
CA THR A 69 -1.64 -9.35 16.57
C THR A 69 -1.90 -8.36 15.44
N SER A 70 -0.87 -8.13 14.63
CA SER A 70 -0.99 -7.36 13.39
C SER A 70 -1.31 -8.21 12.17
N ASP A 71 -1.38 -9.54 12.34
CA ASP A 71 -1.79 -10.47 11.29
C ASP A 71 -3.33 -10.49 11.19
N MET A 72 -3.86 -9.78 10.18
CA MET A 72 -5.29 -9.79 9.90
C MET A 72 -5.74 -11.02 9.12
N ALA A 73 -4.81 -11.88 8.67
CA ALA A 73 -5.12 -13.07 7.90
C ALA A 73 -5.57 -14.26 8.76
N GLY A 74 -5.68 -14.06 10.08
CA GLY A 74 -5.99 -15.14 11.03
C GLY A 74 -7.46 -15.23 11.45
N GLY A 75 -8.34 -14.32 11.02
CA GLY A 75 -9.66 -14.13 11.65
C GLY A 75 -10.56 -15.37 11.61
N VAL A 76 -10.75 -15.95 10.43
CA VAL A 76 -11.49 -17.19 10.19
C VAL A 76 -10.86 -18.33 11.00
N ARG A 77 -9.53 -18.45 10.98
CA ARG A 77 -8.80 -19.46 11.74
C ARG A 77 -9.03 -19.32 13.25
N TYR A 78 -8.98 -18.11 13.79
CA TYR A 78 -9.22 -17.87 15.22
C TYR A 78 -10.65 -18.21 15.61
N ARG A 79 -11.64 -17.84 14.79
CA ARG A 79 -13.04 -18.22 15.02
C ARG A 79 -13.23 -19.73 15.03
N GLN A 80 -12.60 -20.43 14.10
CA GLN A 80 -12.62 -21.89 14.04
C GLN A 80 -11.94 -22.52 15.25
N GLN A 81 -10.78 -21.99 15.64
CA GLN A 81 -9.97 -22.48 16.75
C GLN A 81 -10.65 -22.33 18.11
N TYR A 82 -11.30 -21.18 18.35
CA TYR A 82 -11.82 -20.84 19.68
C TYR A 82 -13.31 -21.07 19.85
N GLN A 83 -14.10 -21.09 18.76
CA GLN A 83 -15.57 -21.23 18.81
C GLN A 83 -16.23 -20.25 19.80
N LYS A 84 -15.62 -19.07 19.96
CA LYS A 84 -16.02 -17.96 20.84
C LYS A 84 -15.82 -16.64 20.08
N PRO A 85 -16.41 -15.52 20.55
CA PRO A 85 -16.05 -14.22 20.02
C PRO A 85 -14.53 -14.00 20.05
N VAL A 86 -14.00 -13.43 18.97
CA VAL A 86 -12.58 -13.08 18.84
C VAL A 86 -12.47 -11.58 18.67
N VAL A 87 -11.70 -10.94 19.54
CA VAL A 87 -11.43 -9.51 19.55
C VAL A 87 -9.95 -9.33 19.24
N TYR A 88 -9.64 -8.76 18.08
CA TYR A 88 -8.34 -8.14 17.80
C TYR A 88 -8.23 -6.89 18.66
N ASP A 89 -7.91 -7.08 19.93
CA ASP A 89 -7.93 -6.04 20.96
C ASP A 89 -6.82 -5.01 20.69
N GLU A 90 -5.69 -5.48 20.13
CA GLU A 90 -4.63 -4.63 19.61
C GLU A 90 -4.12 -5.16 18.26
N CYS A 91 -4.30 -4.38 17.19
CA CYS A 91 -3.83 -4.70 15.84
C CYS A 91 -2.93 -3.62 15.23
N LYS A 92 -2.08 -3.02 16.09
CA LYS A 92 -1.38 -1.74 15.89
C LYS A 92 -2.31 -0.53 15.99
N TYR A 93 -1.71 0.66 16.02
CA TYR A 93 -2.41 1.93 16.19
C TYR A 93 -2.09 2.93 15.09
N GLU A 94 -3.11 3.69 14.72
CA GLU A 94 -2.93 4.87 13.90
C GLU A 94 -2.01 5.88 14.61
N GLY A 95 -0.97 6.39 13.97
CA GLY A 95 -0.07 7.34 14.62
C GLY A 95 1.25 7.58 13.92
N ASN A 96 2.17 8.21 14.63
CA ASN A 96 3.47 8.62 14.10
C ASN A 96 4.65 8.38 15.06
N ILE A 97 4.46 7.63 16.15
CA ILE A 97 5.57 7.28 17.04
C ILE A 97 6.58 6.39 16.30
N PRO A 98 7.86 6.39 16.70
CA PRO A 98 8.90 5.63 15.99
C PRO A 98 8.78 4.10 16.16
N HIS A 99 7.80 3.61 16.91
CA HIS A 99 7.61 2.20 17.20
C HIS A 99 6.67 1.54 16.19
N GLY A 100 7.03 0.35 15.70
CA GLY A 100 6.29 -0.38 14.68
C GLY A 100 4.86 -0.80 15.03
N TRP A 101 4.46 -0.63 16.29
CA TRP A 101 3.10 -0.88 16.79
C TRP A 101 2.19 0.36 16.76
N GLY A 102 2.73 1.58 16.63
CA GLY A 102 1.94 2.83 16.69
C GLY A 102 2.23 3.80 15.54
N ASN A 103 2.49 3.27 14.36
CA ASN A 103 2.91 4.09 13.22
C ASN A 103 2.20 3.73 11.92
N ILE A 104 1.02 3.11 12.00
CA ILE A 104 0.21 2.85 10.81
C ILE A 104 -0.61 4.09 10.44
N THR A 105 -0.96 4.20 9.17
CA THR A 105 -1.85 5.27 8.68
C THR A 105 -3.30 5.01 9.07
N ALA A 106 -4.12 6.07 9.02
CA ALA A 106 -5.57 5.98 9.17
C ALA A 106 -6.21 4.96 8.22
N LYS A 107 -5.79 4.95 6.95
CA LYS A 107 -6.27 4.00 5.93
C LYS A 107 -5.96 2.56 6.31
N GLN A 108 -4.75 2.30 6.77
CA GLN A 108 -4.36 0.97 7.25
C GLN A 108 -5.17 0.56 8.49
N MET A 109 -5.50 1.49 9.39
CA MET A 109 -6.39 1.20 10.52
C MET A 109 -7.80 0.87 10.04
N VAL A 110 -8.37 1.65 9.12
CA VAL A 110 -9.70 1.36 8.52
C VAL A 110 -9.70 0.00 7.83
N GLN A 111 -8.66 -0.34 7.06
CA GLN A 111 -8.51 -1.64 6.43
C GLN A 111 -8.56 -2.79 7.44
N ARG A 112 -7.87 -2.65 8.58
CA ARG A 112 -7.87 -3.65 9.66
C ARG A 112 -9.25 -3.83 10.28
N PHE A 113 -9.99 -2.73 10.48
CA PHE A 113 -11.36 -2.78 10.97
C PHE A 113 -12.29 -3.53 10.01
N TRP A 114 -12.22 -3.25 8.70
CA TRP A 114 -13.01 -3.97 7.71
C TRP A 114 -12.61 -5.43 7.59
N ALA A 115 -11.31 -5.74 7.45
CA ALA A 115 -10.80 -7.10 7.40
C ALA A 115 -11.24 -7.92 8.63
N GLY A 116 -10.95 -7.44 9.84
CA GLY A 116 -11.30 -8.14 11.07
C GLY A 116 -12.81 -8.34 11.23
N THR A 117 -13.62 -7.33 10.90
CA THR A 117 -15.09 -7.43 10.98
C THR A 117 -15.65 -8.43 9.97
N VAL A 118 -15.15 -8.43 8.73
CA VAL A 118 -15.63 -9.34 7.67
C VAL A 118 -15.11 -10.77 7.84
N SER A 119 -13.98 -10.99 8.54
CA SER A 119 -13.64 -12.32 9.08
C SER A 119 -14.55 -12.77 10.24
N GLY A 120 -15.51 -11.93 10.65
CA GLY A 120 -16.45 -12.18 11.74
C GLY A 120 -15.87 -11.98 13.14
N CYS A 121 -14.78 -11.24 13.26
CA CYS A 121 -14.16 -10.86 14.53
C CYS A 121 -14.57 -9.43 14.91
N TYR A 122 -14.10 -8.98 16.08
CA TYR A 122 -14.20 -7.60 16.55
C TYR A 122 -12.79 -6.98 16.56
N VAL A 123 -12.70 -5.65 16.47
CA VAL A 123 -11.41 -4.95 16.36
C VAL A 123 -11.37 -3.76 17.31
N GLY A 124 -10.28 -3.67 18.09
CA GLY A 124 -9.95 -2.55 18.95
C GLY A 124 -9.21 -1.45 18.18
N HIS A 125 -9.51 -0.21 18.52
CA HIS A 125 -8.84 0.98 17.98
C HIS A 125 -7.85 1.53 19.00
N GLY A 126 -6.73 2.07 18.51
CA GLY A 126 -5.88 2.95 19.30
C GLY A 126 -5.20 4.01 18.42
N GLU A 127 -4.78 5.09 19.05
CA GLU A 127 -4.15 6.24 18.40
C GLU A 127 -2.90 6.71 19.16
N THR A 128 -1.85 7.05 18.42
CA THR A 128 -0.51 7.36 18.91
C THR A 128 0.12 8.53 18.16
N TYR A 129 -0.63 9.62 17.97
CA TYR A 129 -0.05 10.87 17.45
C TYR A 129 0.71 11.62 18.55
N GLU A 130 2.00 11.87 18.33
CA GLU A 130 2.82 12.70 19.19
C GLU A 130 2.24 14.12 19.30
N HIS A 131 2.29 14.67 20.52
CA HIS A 131 1.80 16.00 20.83
C HIS A 131 2.81 16.74 21.71
N SER A 132 2.98 18.05 21.50
CA SER A 132 3.94 18.88 22.23
C SER A 132 3.75 18.91 23.75
N GLY A 133 2.53 18.64 24.21
CA GLY A 133 2.19 18.46 25.63
C GLY A 133 2.34 17.04 26.17
N ASP A 134 3.00 16.13 25.44
CA ASP A 134 3.15 14.71 25.78
C ASP A 134 1.79 14.00 26.01
N LEU A 135 0.83 14.27 25.12
CA LEU A 135 -0.52 13.68 25.16
C LEU A 135 -0.65 12.59 24.08
N LEU A 136 -0.18 11.38 24.39
CA LEU A 136 -0.40 10.18 23.56
C LEU A 136 -1.71 9.52 23.97
N TRP A 137 -2.71 9.54 23.06
CA TRP A 137 -4.07 9.11 23.38
C TRP A 137 -4.14 7.68 23.92
N TRP A 138 -3.43 6.74 23.30
CA TRP A 138 -3.36 5.33 23.72
C TRP A 138 -3.05 5.12 25.21
N SER A 139 -2.19 5.93 25.84
CA SER A 139 -1.84 5.78 27.26
C SER A 139 -2.48 6.81 28.18
N LYS A 140 -2.75 8.02 27.69
CA LYS A 140 -3.14 9.18 28.52
C LYS A 140 -4.56 9.67 28.24
N GLY A 141 -5.23 9.13 27.21
CA GLY A 141 -6.51 9.61 26.72
C GLY A 141 -6.43 11.01 26.12
N GLY A 142 -7.57 11.70 26.07
CA GLY A 142 -7.70 13.04 25.50
C GLY A 142 -8.51 13.05 24.21
N VAL A 143 -8.08 13.87 23.25
CA VAL A 143 -8.78 14.08 21.97
C VAL A 143 -8.13 13.21 20.90
N LEU A 144 -8.96 12.48 20.15
CA LEU A 144 -8.55 11.76 18.95
C LEU A 144 -8.21 12.76 17.83
N ARG A 145 -7.09 12.56 17.16
CA ARG A 145 -6.53 13.43 16.11
C ARG A 145 -6.47 12.75 14.76
N GLY A 146 -6.62 11.42 14.75
CA GLY A 146 -6.59 10.61 13.56
C GLY A 146 -7.81 10.75 12.68
N GLU A 147 -7.71 10.15 11.51
CA GLU A 147 -8.76 10.13 10.50
C GLU A 147 -9.57 8.83 10.53
N SER A 148 -9.08 7.74 11.12
CA SER A 148 -9.86 6.50 11.19
C SER A 148 -11.12 6.54 12.08
N PRO A 149 -11.19 7.31 13.20
CA PRO A 149 -12.36 7.28 14.08
C PRO A 149 -13.72 7.53 13.40
N PRO A 150 -13.92 8.57 12.56
CA PRO A 150 -15.19 8.74 11.85
C PRO A 150 -15.52 7.58 10.89
N ARG A 151 -14.51 6.94 10.27
CA ARG A 151 -14.73 5.79 9.36
C ARG A 151 -15.07 4.52 10.13
N ILE A 152 -14.50 4.33 11.32
CA ILE A 152 -14.86 3.24 12.24
C ILE A 152 -16.29 3.43 12.76
N ALA A 153 -16.69 4.67 13.05
CA ALA A 153 -18.08 4.98 13.41
C ALA A 153 -19.05 4.65 12.26
N TYR A 154 -18.69 4.98 11.01
CA TYR A 154 -19.46 4.57 9.84
C TYR A 154 -19.56 3.04 9.71
N LEU A 155 -18.46 2.30 9.87
CA LEU A 155 -18.51 0.83 9.84
C LEU A 155 -19.46 0.29 10.92
N LYS A 156 -19.45 0.87 12.12
CA LYS A 156 -20.38 0.48 13.18
C LYS A 156 -21.85 0.71 12.77
N GLU A 157 -22.17 1.87 12.20
CA GLU A 157 -23.52 2.16 11.68
C GLU A 157 -23.90 1.20 10.54
N PHE A 158 -22.95 0.88 9.65
CA PHE A 158 -23.16 -0.06 8.55
C PHE A 158 -23.42 -1.49 9.04
N VAL A 159 -22.66 -1.97 10.04
CA VAL A 159 -22.88 -3.28 10.68
C VAL A 159 -24.27 -3.40 11.29
N GLN A 160 -24.86 -2.31 11.79
CA GLN A 160 -26.23 -2.31 12.32
C GLN A 160 -27.31 -2.51 11.24
N THR A 161 -26.95 -2.41 9.96
CA THR A 161 -27.85 -2.70 8.82
C THR A 161 -27.80 -4.16 8.35
N MET A 162 -26.82 -4.92 8.83
CA MET A 162 -26.63 -6.33 8.46
C MET A 162 -27.65 -7.22 9.20
N PRO A 163 -27.86 -8.47 8.74
CA PRO A 163 -28.44 -9.49 9.60
C PRO A 163 -27.65 -9.63 10.92
N ASP A 164 -28.29 -10.16 11.96
CA ASP A 164 -27.67 -10.38 13.27
C ASP A 164 -26.29 -11.02 13.09
N PHE A 165 -25.25 -10.34 13.58
CA PHE A 165 -23.85 -10.64 13.24
C PHE A 165 -23.45 -12.08 13.56
N GLU A 166 -24.02 -12.64 14.63
CA GLU A 166 -23.86 -14.04 15.06
C GLU A 166 -24.41 -15.08 14.08
N THR A 167 -25.36 -14.70 13.22
CA THR A 167 -25.91 -15.56 12.17
C THR A 167 -25.05 -15.60 10.91
N LEU A 168 -24.04 -14.72 10.84
CA LEU A 168 -23.15 -14.60 9.69
C LEU A 168 -21.92 -15.53 9.82
N GLN A 169 -21.57 -16.15 8.69
CA GLN A 169 -20.48 -17.09 8.55
C GLN A 169 -19.38 -16.47 7.69
N PRO A 170 -18.11 -16.53 8.13
CA PRO A 170 -17.00 -16.01 7.37
C PRO A 170 -16.44 -17.12 6.46
N ILE A 171 -16.30 -16.83 5.17
CA ILE A 171 -15.88 -17.82 4.15
C ILE A 171 -14.76 -17.30 3.24
N GLY A 172 -14.17 -16.15 3.58
CA GLY A 172 -13.05 -15.56 2.85
C GLY A 172 -11.76 -16.37 3.00
N ASP A 173 -10.74 -15.99 2.21
CA ASP A 173 -9.39 -16.55 2.33
C ASP A 173 -8.54 -15.88 3.41
N ASP A 174 -9.03 -14.75 3.94
CA ASP A 174 -8.33 -13.84 4.86
C ASP A 174 -6.97 -13.32 4.30
N GLN A 175 -6.69 -13.57 3.03
CA GLN A 175 -5.49 -13.16 2.30
C GLN A 175 -5.87 -12.13 1.25
N GLY A 176 -6.53 -11.07 1.71
CA GLY A 176 -6.98 -9.95 0.90
C GLY A 176 -8.35 -10.12 0.26
N CYS A 177 -9.03 -11.26 0.45
CA CYS A 177 -10.46 -11.43 0.16
C CYS A 177 -11.20 -11.95 1.41
N TYR A 178 -11.94 -11.04 2.04
CA TYR A 178 -12.73 -11.33 3.22
C TYR A 178 -14.19 -11.45 2.82
N ILE A 179 -14.90 -12.47 3.31
CA ILE A 179 -16.32 -12.65 2.98
C ILE A 179 -17.07 -13.04 4.24
N LEU A 180 -18.12 -12.27 4.57
CA LEU A 180 -19.07 -12.53 5.65
C LEU A 180 -20.46 -12.74 5.04
N THR A 181 -21.10 -13.87 5.29
CA THR A 181 -22.33 -14.25 4.58
C THR A 181 -23.37 -14.94 5.45
N LYS A 182 -24.64 -14.75 5.10
CA LYS A 182 -25.73 -15.67 5.37
C LYS A 182 -26.19 -16.23 4.02
N PRO A 183 -25.86 -17.49 3.69
CA PRO A 183 -26.10 -18.03 2.35
C PRO A 183 -27.57 -17.86 1.92
N GLY A 184 -27.79 -17.30 0.72
CA GLY A 184 -29.13 -17.04 0.20
C GLY A 184 -29.78 -15.74 0.65
N GLU A 185 -29.19 -15.02 1.60
CA GLU A 185 -29.79 -13.84 2.23
C GLU A 185 -28.87 -12.61 2.20
N TYR A 186 -27.57 -12.80 2.43
CA TYR A 186 -26.64 -11.67 2.59
C TYR A 186 -25.20 -12.08 2.31
N TYR A 187 -24.47 -11.24 1.59
CA TYR A 187 -23.03 -11.38 1.38
C TYR A 187 -22.39 -10.00 1.53
N LEU A 188 -21.35 -9.93 2.34
CA LEU A 188 -20.44 -8.79 2.40
C LEU A 188 -19.05 -9.28 2.07
N ILE A 189 -18.49 -8.71 1.02
CA ILE A 189 -17.19 -9.06 0.48
C ILE A 189 -16.30 -7.83 0.66
N TYR A 190 -15.09 -7.98 1.20
CA TYR A 190 -14.12 -6.91 1.31
C TYR A 190 -12.80 -7.33 0.68
N ALA A 191 -12.31 -6.53 -0.27
CA ALA A 191 -11.05 -6.77 -0.95
C ALA A 191 -10.05 -5.67 -0.57
N THR A 192 -8.88 -6.07 -0.10
CA THR A 192 -7.80 -5.12 0.22
C THR A 192 -7.00 -4.71 -1.01
N GLU A 193 -7.09 -5.51 -2.08
CA GLU A 193 -6.38 -5.29 -3.33
C GLU A 193 -7.24 -5.72 -4.53
N PRO A 194 -6.95 -5.19 -5.75
CA PRO A 194 -7.66 -5.59 -6.94
C PRO A 194 -7.50 -7.09 -7.24
N ARG A 195 -8.61 -7.81 -7.37
CA ARG A 195 -8.61 -9.26 -7.63
C ARG A 195 -9.92 -9.76 -8.20
N THR A 196 -9.87 -10.94 -8.84
CA THR A 196 -11.08 -11.66 -9.23
C THR A 196 -11.67 -12.37 -8.02
N ILE A 197 -12.96 -12.17 -7.79
CA ILE A 197 -13.72 -12.77 -6.70
C ILE A 197 -14.78 -13.70 -7.28
N ARG A 198 -14.96 -14.85 -6.63
CA ARG A 198 -15.95 -15.87 -6.98
C ARG A 198 -16.80 -16.18 -5.76
N VAL A 199 -18.12 -16.10 -5.92
CA VAL A 199 -19.10 -16.42 -4.88
C VAL A 199 -20.25 -17.22 -5.46
N ASN A 200 -20.80 -18.15 -4.68
CA ASN A 200 -22.01 -18.87 -5.04
C ASN A 200 -23.23 -18.20 -4.40
N LEU A 201 -24.17 -17.76 -5.22
CA LEU A 201 -25.39 -17.05 -4.84
C LEU A 201 -26.60 -17.97 -5.02
N PRO A 202 -27.03 -18.73 -3.99
CA PRO A 202 -28.13 -19.67 -4.10
C PRO A 202 -29.48 -18.95 -4.17
N GLY A 203 -30.51 -19.70 -4.54
CA GLY A 203 -31.88 -19.19 -4.69
C GLY A 203 -32.27 -18.97 -6.15
N ASP A 204 -33.40 -18.33 -6.35
CA ASP A 204 -34.07 -18.13 -7.64
C ASP A 204 -34.18 -16.66 -8.04
N ARG A 205 -33.81 -15.74 -7.14
CA ARG A 205 -33.90 -14.29 -7.34
C ARG A 205 -32.52 -13.66 -7.55
N PRO A 206 -32.37 -12.71 -8.48
CA PRO A 206 -31.15 -11.93 -8.63
C PRO A 206 -30.76 -11.20 -7.33
N TYR A 207 -29.50 -10.81 -7.22
CA TYR A 207 -28.94 -10.07 -6.10
C TYR A 207 -28.60 -8.64 -6.53
N LYS A 208 -29.07 -7.66 -5.76
CA LYS A 208 -28.59 -6.27 -5.84
C LYS A 208 -27.17 -6.22 -5.33
N ILE A 209 -26.28 -5.54 -6.07
CA ILE A 209 -24.88 -5.34 -5.71
C ILE A 209 -24.68 -3.87 -5.38
N ASP A 210 -24.33 -3.59 -4.12
CA ASP A 210 -23.92 -2.28 -3.64
C ASP A 210 -22.41 -2.29 -3.38
N GLY A 211 -21.70 -1.31 -3.92
CA GLY A 211 -20.30 -1.05 -3.64
C GLY A 211 -20.19 -0.07 -2.48
N ILE A 212 -19.22 -0.28 -1.60
CA ILE A 212 -19.01 0.54 -0.41
C ILE A 212 -17.57 1.06 -0.45
N ASP A 213 -17.45 2.35 -0.71
CA ASP A 213 -16.22 3.09 -0.52
C ASP A 213 -15.99 3.25 0.99
N THR A 214 -15.08 2.44 1.52
CA THR A 214 -14.84 2.34 2.96
C THR A 214 -14.20 3.60 3.54
N TRP A 215 -13.47 4.36 2.71
CA TRP A 215 -12.76 5.56 3.14
C TRP A 215 -13.62 6.81 3.06
N ASN A 216 -14.34 6.98 1.94
CA ASN A 216 -15.25 8.11 1.72
C ASN A 216 -16.65 7.86 2.28
N MET A 217 -16.90 6.68 2.86
CA MET A 217 -18.14 6.33 3.55
C MET A 217 -19.36 6.47 2.64
N LYS A 218 -19.23 5.97 1.40
CA LYS A 218 -20.24 6.13 0.34
C LYS A 218 -20.66 4.77 -0.21
N VAL A 219 -21.97 4.59 -0.36
CA VAL A 219 -22.56 3.45 -1.06
C VAL A 219 -22.86 3.84 -2.51
N VAL A 220 -22.48 2.99 -3.46
CA VAL A 220 -22.71 3.17 -4.89
C VAL A 220 -23.41 1.93 -5.46
N PRO A 221 -24.47 2.09 -6.27
CA PRO A 221 -25.17 0.94 -6.85
C PRO A 221 -24.33 0.37 -8.00
N ILE A 222 -23.77 -0.83 -7.83
CA ILE A 222 -22.92 -1.45 -8.86
C ILE A 222 -23.78 -2.13 -9.93
N GLY A 223 -24.79 -2.89 -9.51
CA GLY A 223 -25.70 -3.54 -10.46
C GLY A 223 -26.42 -4.74 -9.88
N THR A 224 -26.53 -5.80 -10.69
CA THR A 224 -27.27 -7.02 -10.39
C THR A 224 -26.46 -8.27 -10.73
N ALA A 225 -26.41 -9.24 -9.82
CA ALA A 225 -25.88 -10.58 -10.07
C ALA A 225 -27.04 -11.59 -10.24
N GLN A 226 -26.90 -12.54 -11.16
CA GLN A 226 -27.83 -13.66 -11.27
C GLN A 226 -27.50 -14.75 -10.23
N PRO A 227 -28.48 -15.57 -9.82
CA PRO A 227 -28.22 -16.74 -8.99
C PRO A 227 -27.22 -17.71 -9.65
N GLY A 228 -26.50 -18.46 -8.81
CA GLY A 228 -25.48 -19.42 -9.21
C GLY A 228 -24.07 -18.93 -8.93
N GLU A 229 -23.10 -19.47 -9.66
CA GLU A 229 -21.71 -19.01 -9.57
C GLU A 229 -21.58 -17.62 -10.19
N TYR A 230 -21.19 -16.65 -9.37
CA TYR A 230 -20.94 -15.28 -9.79
C TYR A 230 -19.46 -14.96 -9.66
N VAL A 231 -18.88 -14.45 -10.75
CA VAL A 231 -17.48 -14.05 -10.83
C VAL A 231 -17.42 -12.59 -11.26
N PHE A 232 -16.68 -11.78 -10.51
CA PHE A 232 -16.46 -10.37 -10.85
C PHE A 232 -15.05 -9.95 -10.46
N SER A 233 -14.58 -8.87 -11.06
CA SER A 233 -13.31 -8.24 -10.70
C SER A 233 -13.56 -7.13 -9.69
N ALA A 234 -13.02 -7.27 -8.48
CA ALA A 234 -12.88 -6.17 -7.56
C ALA A 234 -11.69 -5.34 -8.04
N HIS A 235 -11.94 -4.10 -8.47
CA HIS A 235 -10.92 -3.28 -9.11
C HIS A 235 -10.31 -2.22 -8.19
N LEU A 236 -10.97 -1.91 -7.08
CA LEU A 236 -10.50 -0.95 -6.08
C LEU A 236 -9.90 -1.70 -4.88
N PRO A 237 -8.73 -1.28 -4.37
CA PRO A 237 -8.28 -1.71 -3.06
C PRO A 237 -9.19 -1.11 -1.98
N ASP A 238 -9.22 -1.75 -0.82
CA ASP A 238 -10.00 -1.33 0.35
C ASP A 238 -11.47 -1.01 0.06
N PHE A 239 -12.10 -1.84 -0.78
CA PHE A 239 -13.48 -1.63 -1.21
C PHE A 239 -14.35 -2.84 -0.86
N ALA A 240 -15.56 -2.58 -0.36
CA ALA A 240 -16.50 -3.64 -0.02
C ALA A 240 -17.65 -3.74 -1.03
N TYR A 241 -18.23 -4.93 -1.14
CA TYR A 241 -19.39 -5.24 -1.97
C TYR A 241 -20.43 -5.95 -1.11
N GLN A 242 -21.63 -5.38 -1.05
CA GLN A 242 -22.79 -6.00 -0.40
C GLN A 242 -23.71 -6.58 -1.48
N LEU A 243 -24.06 -7.86 -1.33
CA LEU A 243 -25.02 -8.54 -2.20
C LEU A 243 -26.21 -9.04 -1.37
N ILE A 244 -27.41 -8.64 -1.78
CA ILE A 244 -28.68 -9.01 -1.13
C ILE A 244 -29.67 -9.43 -2.23
N PRO A 245 -30.46 -10.49 -2.07
CA PRO A 245 -31.47 -10.86 -3.06
C PRO A 245 -32.56 -9.78 -3.16
N TYR A 246 -32.97 -9.45 -4.39
CA TYR A 246 -34.11 -8.56 -4.62
C TYR A 246 -35.38 -9.14 -3.99
N GLN A 247 -36.24 -8.28 -3.42
CA GLN A 247 -37.54 -8.70 -2.90
C GLN A 247 -38.52 -9.01 -4.04
N PRO A 248 -39.55 -9.85 -3.81
CA PRO A 248 -40.54 -10.13 -4.84
C PRO A 248 -41.24 -8.85 -5.31
N GLY A 249 -41.21 -8.58 -6.62
CA GLY A 249 -41.77 -7.36 -7.21
C GLY A 249 -40.88 -6.12 -7.12
N GLU A 250 -39.70 -6.21 -6.49
CA GLU A 250 -38.69 -5.15 -6.53
C GLU A 250 -38.16 -5.00 -7.96
N LYS A 251 -38.03 -3.75 -8.41
CA LYS A 251 -37.51 -3.45 -9.76
C LYS A 251 -36.01 -3.70 -9.79
N ILE A 252 -35.55 -4.39 -10.83
CA ILE A 252 -34.14 -4.72 -11.03
C ILE A 252 -33.39 -3.49 -11.57
N ARG A 253 -32.22 -3.19 -11.00
CA ARG A 253 -31.34 -2.13 -11.50
C ARG A 253 -30.91 -2.39 -12.95
N PRO A 254 -30.71 -1.35 -13.77
CA PRO A 254 -30.20 -1.53 -15.14
C PRO A 254 -28.82 -2.20 -15.14
N GLU A 255 -28.40 -2.76 -16.27
CA GLU A 255 -27.00 -3.15 -16.44
C GLU A 255 -26.16 -1.89 -16.73
N SER A 256 -24.93 -1.85 -16.21
CA SER A 256 -23.92 -0.87 -16.63
C SER A 256 -22.67 -1.63 -17.04
N LYS A 257 -22.22 -1.41 -18.28
CA LYS A 257 -21.02 -2.06 -18.82
C LYS A 257 -20.21 -1.06 -19.63
N ALA A 258 -19.07 -0.65 -19.07
CA ALA A 258 -18.10 0.19 -19.73
C ALA A 258 -16.98 -0.67 -20.35
N SER A 259 -16.42 -0.18 -21.44
CA SER A 259 -15.18 -0.69 -22.03
C SER A 259 -14.35 0.46 -22.59
N SER A 260 -13.06 0.23 -22.76
CA SER A 260 -12.14 1.13 -23.46
C SER A 260 -11.28 0.36 -24.46
N ASP A 261 -10.73 1.07 -25.45
CA ASP A 261 -9.76 0.53 -26.41
C ASP A 261 -8.39 0.27 -25.77
N ILE A 262 -7.96 1.14 -24.87
CA ILE A 262 -6.73 1.02 -24.06
C ILE A 262 -6.99 1.43 -22.61
N THR A 263 -6.11 1.02 -21.68
CA THR A 263 -6.17 1.38 -20.25
C THR A 263 -4.86 1.96 -19.75
N GLU A 264 -3.83 2.05 -20.60
CA GLU A 264 -2.53 2.61 -20.26
C GLU A 264 -1.86 3.26 -21.48
N GLY A 265 -1.07 4.30 -21.24
CA GLY A 265 -0.24 4.96 -22.27
C GLY A 265 0.27 6.32 -21.82
N HIS A 266 1.15 6.93 -22.60
CA HIS A 266 1.78 8.21 -22.26
C HIS A 266 0.86 9.41 -22.51
N ALA A 267 0.95 10.41 -21.63
CA ALA A 267 0.30 11.70 -21.82
C ALA A 267 0.86 12.48 -23.03
N PRO A 268 0.02 13.20 -23.82
CA PRO A 268 -1.44 13.18 -23.75
C PRO A 268 -2.02 11.86 -24.29
N LEU A 269 -2.82 11.17 -23.47
CA LEU A 269 -3.39 9.87 -23.81
C LEU A 269 -4.83 10.02 -24.27
N THR A 270 -5.12 9.63 -25.51
CA THR A 270 -6.49 9.61 -26.03
C THR A 270 -7.08 8.21 -25.94
N ILE A 271 -8.24 8.09 -25.32
CA ILE A 271 -8.95 6.81 -25.13
C ILE A 271 -10.36 6.92 -25.70
N SER A 272 -10.78 5.85 -26.38
CA SER A 272 -12.16 5.70 -26.84
C SER A 272 -12.90 4.79 -25.87
N PHE A 273 -13.95 5.32 -25.25
CA PHE A 273 -14.82 4.55 -24.35
C PHE A 273 -16.08 4.13 -25.08
N ALA A 274 -16.70 3.04 -24.62
CA ALA A 274 -17.97 2.57 -25.11
C ALA A 274 -18.83 2.02 -23.97
N SER A 275 -20.13 2.34 -24.01
CA SER A 275 -21.13 1.65 -23.21
C SER A 275 -21.61 0.42 -24.00
N ALA A 276 -21.30 -0.77 -23.50
CA ALA A 276 -21.82 -2.02 -24.02
C ALA A 276 -23.22 -2.36 -23.46
N THR A 277 -23.85 -1.42 -22.78
CA THR A 277 -25.20 -1.55 -22.24
C THR A 277 -26.20 -1.57 -23.40
N MET A 278 -27.10 -2.56 -23.46
CA MET A 278 -28.20 -2.56 -24.43
C MET A 278 -29.11 -1.36 -24.18
N ALA A 279 -29.00 -0.33 -25.03
CA ALA A 279 -29.76 0.91 -24.89
C ALA A 279 -31.27 0.64 -24.98
N THR A 280 -31.97 0.82 -23.86
CA THR A 280 -33.43 1.02 -23.90
C THR A 280 -33.74 2.50 -24.05
N LYS A 281 -34.91 2.84 -24.59
CA LYS A 281 -35.28 4.22 -24.97
C LYS A 281 -35.24 5.22 -23.79
N ASP A 282 -35.30 4.72 -22.56
CA ASP A 282 -35.44 5.51 -21.33
C ASP A 282 -34.17 5.49 -20.44
N GLN A 283 -33.01 5.11 -20.98
CA GLN A 283 -31.74 5.11 -20.23
C GLN A 283 -30.95 6.40 -20.40
N LYS A 284 -30.47 6.97 -19.30
CA LYS A 284 -29.47 8.04 -19.25
C LYS A 284 -28.10 7.46 -18.96
N LEU A 285 -27.11 7.85 -19.75
CA LEU A 285 -25.68 7.56 -19.53
C LEU A 285 -24.98 8.78 -18.97
N GLU A 286 -24.07 8.56 -18.04
CA GLU A 286 -23.19 9.59 -17.48
C GLU A 286 -21.82 8.99 -17.21
N TRP A 287 -20.83 9.46 -17.96
CA TRP A 287 -19.42 9.17 -17.78
C TRP A 287 -18.79 10.23 -16.90
N ASP A 288 -18.00 9.82 -15.92
CA ASP A 288 -17.02 10.62 -15.22
C ASP A 288 -15.65 10.03 -15.52
N PHE A 289 -14.75 10.79 -16.15
CA PHE A 289 -13.43 10.31 -16.53
C PHE A 289 -12.42 10.36 -15.37
N GLY A 290 -12.82 10.84 -14.19
CA GLY A 290 -11.98 10.90 -13.00
C GLY A 290 -11.01 12.08 -12.98
N ASP A 291 -11.01 12.93 -14.01
CA ASP A 291 -10.24 14.17 -14.10
C ASP A 291 -11.11 15.44 -13.98
N GLY A 292 -12.37 15.26 -13.59
CA GLY A 292 -13.38 16.31 -13.48
C GLY A 292 -14.16 16.59 -14.77
N ILE A 293 -13.85 15.88 -15.87
CA ILE A 293 -14.60 15.96 -17.12
C ILE A 293 -15.62 14.82 -17.19
N THR A 294 -16.82 15.14 -17.67
CA THR A 294 -17.94 14.20 -17.81
C THR A 294 -18.47 14.15 -19.24
N SER A 295 -19.16 13.06 -19.61
CA SER A 295 -19.87 12.94 -20.89
C SER A 295 -21.19 12.19 -20.74
N ILE A 296 -22.13 12.43 -21.65
CA ILE A 296 -23.41 11.69 -21.75
C ILE A 296 -23.49 10.87 -23.05
N GLU A 297 -22.42 10.87 -23.85
CA GLU A 297 -22.38 10.11 -25.10
C GLU A 297 -22.27 8.61 -24.85
N SER A 298 -22.79 7.80 -25.76
CA SER A 298 -22.65 6.34 -25.67
C SER A 298 -21.21 5.87 -25.92
N ASN A 299 -20.47 6.56 -26.79
CA ASN A 299 -19.09 6.22 -27.16
C ASN A 299 -18.19 7.47 -27.13
N PRO A 300 -17.92 8.05 -25.95
CA PRO A 300 -17.13 9.27 -25.87
C PRO A 300 -15.65 8.99 -26.15
N ARG A 301 -14.98 9.99 -26.73
CA ARG A 301 -13.53 10.03 -26.86
C ARG A 301 -12.98 11.06 -25.88
N HIS A 302 -12.05 10.66 -25.01
CA HIS A 302 -11.49 11.51 -23.97
C HIS A 302 -9.97 11.59 -24.06
N ILE A 303 -9.40 12.75 -23.69
CA ILE A 303 -7.96 13.00 -23.73
C ILE A 303 -7.48 13.37 -22.34
N TYR A 304 -6.65 12.51 -21.74
CA TYR A 304 -5.94 12.82 -20.51
C TYR A 304 -4.67 13.59 -20.83
N GLN A 305 -4.65 14.87 -20.47
CA GLN A 305 -3.50 15.76 -20.69
C GLN A 305 -2.37 15.51 -19.69
N THR A 306 -2.74 15.10 -18.47
CA THR A 306 -1.82 14.89 -17.36
C THR A 306 -1.69 13.42 -17.03
N TYR A 307 -0.47 12.99 -16.74
CA TYR A 307 -0.22 11.65 -16.21
C TYR A 307 -0.90 11.47 -14.84
N GLY A 308 -1.17 10.23 -14.48
CA GLY A 308 -1.88 9.88 -13.25
C GLY A 308 -2.74 8.63 -13.41
N GLN A 309 -3.29 8.17 -12.29
CA GLN A 309 -4.25 7.07 -12.26
C GLN A 309 -5.67 7.64 -12.16
N TYR A 310 -6.53 7.28 -13.10
CA TYR A 310 -7.91 7.76 -13.19
C TYR A 310 -8.89 6.60 -13.05
N THR A 311 -9.95 6.81 -12.27
CA THR A 311 -11.09 5.89 -12.19
C THR A 311 -12.22 6.43 -13.04
N VAL A 312 -12.43 5.83 -14.21
CA VAL A 312 -13.52 6.18 -15.13
C VAL A 312 -14.78 5.47 -14.69
N THR A 313 -15.87 6.21 -14.53
CA THR A 313 -17.14 5.69 -14.03
C THR A 313 -18.24 5.90 -15.06
N LEU A 314 -18.91 4.83 -15.48
CA LEU A 314 -20.16 4.87 -16.24
C LEU A 314 -21.34 4.63 -15.30
N THR A 315 -22.18 5.65 -15.14
CA THR A 315 -23.49 5.55 -14.49
C THR A 315 -24.58 5.40 -15.55
N VAL A 316 -25.36 4.33 -15.43
CA VAL A 316 -26.58 4.12 -16.22
C VAL A 316 -27.78 4.33 -15.30
N THR A 317 -28.73 5.20 -15.67
CA THR A 317 -30.00 5.39 -14.95
C THR A 317 -31.16 5.05 -15.86
N ASP A 318 -32.11 4.23 -15.39
CA ASP A 318 -33.31 3.86 -16.15
C ASP A 318 -34.48 4.85 -15.95
N GLY A 319 -35.56 4.65 -16.71
CA GLY A 319 -36.77 5.48 -16.61
C GLY A 319 -37.52 5.36 -15.27
N ASN A 320 -37.14 4.41 -14.40
CA ASN A 320 -37.66 4.28 -13.04
C ASN A 320 -36.81 5.03 -12.01
N GLY A 321 -35.71 5.65 -12.43
CA GLY A 321 -34.75 6.33 -11.55
C GLY A 321 -33.78 5.38 -10.83
N LEU A 322 -33.73 4.10 -11.21
CA LEU A 322 -32.73 3.16 -10.70
C LEU A 322 -31.43 3.33 -11.47
N SER A 323 -30.31 3.25 -10.76
CA SER A 323 -28.99 3.38 -11.38
C SER A 323 -28.05 2.22 -11.06
N SER A 324 -27.05 2.08 -11.93
CA SER A 324 -25.94 1.14 -11.82
C SER A 324 -24.66 1.78 -12.30
N ILE A 325 -23.54 1.40 -11.70
CA ILE A 325 -22.22 1.97 -11.93
C ILE A 325 -21.24 0.87 -12.34
N ASN A 326 -20.49 1.14 -13.40
CA ASN A 326 -19.32 0.35 -13.76
C ASN A 326 -18.08 1.25 -13.83
N ALA A 327 -16.95 0.77 -13.30
CA ALA A 327 -15.71 1.52 -13.23
C ALA A 327 -14.60 0.86 -14.06
N LEU A 328 -13.75 1.67 -14.70
CA LEU A 328 -12.53 1.28 -15.40
C LEU A 328 -11.35 2.06 -14.82
N PHE A 329 -10.15 1.47 -14.89
CA PHE A 329 -8.92 2.12 -14.44
C PHE A 329 -8.08 2.49 -15.65
N VAL A 330 -7.64 3.74 -15.67
CA VAL A 330 -6.74 4.26 -16.70
C VAL A 330 -5.45 4.73 -16.02
N ASN A 331 -4.32 4.20 -16.45
CA ASN A 331 -3.00 4.59 -16.00
C ASN A 331 -2.33 5.45 -17.08
N VAL A 332 -2.30 6.76 -16.90
CA VAL A 332 -1.65 7.67 -17.84
C VAL A 332 -0.21 7.86 -17.39
N LEU A 333 0.74 7.41 -18.20
CA LEU A 333 2.17 7.52 -17.95
C LEU A 333 2.66 8.96 -18.24
N PRO A 334 3.72 9.45 -17.58
CA PRO A 334 4.38 10.72 -17.92
C PRO A 334 4.80 10.75 -19.38
N SER A 335 4.81 11.92 -20.02
CA SER A 335 5.18 12.07 -21.43
C SER A 335 6.59 11.54 -21.70
N ILE A 336 6.80 10.95 -22.88
CA ILE A 336 8.13 10.54 -23.33
C ILE A 336 8.93 11.79 -23.71
N PRO A 337 10.21 11.90 -23.30
CA PRO A 337 11.09 12.97 -23.79
C PRO A 337 11.18 12.96 -25.31
N ILE A 338 11.22 14.13 -25.96
CA ILE A 338 11.15 14.21 -27.43
C ILE A 338 12.40 13.64 -28.12
N ASP A 339 13.53 13.59 -27.43
CA ASP A 339 14.86 13.39 -28.02
C ASP A 339 15.65 12.21 -27.44
N PHE A 340 15.07 11.37 -26.57
CA PHE A 340 15.83 10.32 -25.85
C PHE A 340 16.52 9.30 -26.78
N ASP A 341 16.01 9.11 -27.99
CA ASP A 341 16.56 8.20 -29.00
C ASP A 341 17.72 8.83 -29.81
N SER A 342 17.86 10.15 -29.77
CA SER A 342 18.87 10.90 -30.52
C SER A 342 20.26 10.87 -29.85
N TYR A 343 20.32 10.55 -28.56
CA TYR A 343 21.57 10.50 -27.82
C TYR A 343 22.35 9.22 -28.13
N SER A 344 23.67 9.35 -28.23
CA SER A 344 24.61 8.26 -28.51
C SER A 344 25.49 7.88 -27.32
N LYS A 345 25.33 8.58 -26.18
CA LYS A 345 26.13 8.38 -24.97
C LYS A 345 25.29 8.50 -23.72
N PHE A 346 25.73 7.82 -22.66
CA PHE A 346 25.15 7.94 -21.33
C PHE A 346 25.17 9.41 -20.83
N PRO A 347 24.06 9.92 -20.25
CA PRO A 347 22.91 9.17 -19.74
C PRO A 347 21.72 9.09 -20.71
N GLY A 348 21.89 9.51 -21.96
CA GLY A 348 20.87 9.35 -23.01
C GLY A 348 19.75 10.40 -23.03
N CYS A 349 19.55 11.18 -21.98
CA CYS A 349 18.61 12.31 -21.96
C CYS A 349 18.96 13.24 -20.79
N ASN A 350 18.88 14.55 -21.02
CA ASN A 350 19.16 15.56 -20.00
C ASN A 350 17.89 16.11 -19.32
N GLU A 351 16.72 15.89 -19.91
CA GLU A 351 15.44 16.33 -19.34
C GLU A 351 15.29 15.77 -17.93
N GLY A 352 15.12 16.66 -16.95
CA GLY A 352 14.93 16.30 -15.56
C GLY A 352 16.15 15.67 -14.86
N LEU A 353 17.33 15.74 -15.47
CA LEU A 353 18.55 15.21 -14.88
C LEU A 353 18.93 16.04 -13.64
N LEU A 354 19.17 15.37 -12.51
CA LEU A 354 19.54 15.99 -11.22
C LEU A 354 20.95 15.64 -10.78
N PHE A 355 21.44 14.47 -11.17
CA PHE A 355 22.80 14.01 -10.86
C PHE A 355 23.30 13.14 -12.00
N ARG A 356 24.60 13.25 -12.30
CA ARG A 356 25.28 12.41 -13.28
C ARG A 356 26.70 12.08 -12.81
N TRP A 357 27.11 10.83 -12.96
CA TRP A 357 28.48 10.39 -12.81
C TRP A 357 28.88 9.41 -13.91
N VAL A 358 29.86 9.79 -14.72
CA VAL A 358 30.45 8.94 -15.76
C VAL A 358 31.91 8.66 -15.47
N GLY A 359 32.67 9.68 -15.06
CA GLY A 359 34.02 9.50 -14.58
C GLY A 359 34.78 10.80 -14.36
N GLU A 360 36.01 10.70 -13.85
CA GLU A 360 36.83 11.84 -13.45
C GLU A 360 37.33 12.68 -14.64
N ASN A 361 37.46 12.07 -15.82
CA ASN A 361 37.96 12.73 -17.03
C ASN A 361 36.84 13.29 -17.93
N VAL A 362 35.59 13.25 -17.46
CA VAL A 362 34.42 13.77 -18.18
C VAL A 362 33.77 14.84 -17.31
N GLU A 363 33.36 15.94 -17.92
CA GLU A 363 32.57 16.95 -17.22
C GLU A 363 31.21 16.34 -16.82
N ASN A 364 31.04 16.06 -15.53
CA ASN A 364 29.80 15.54 -14.93
C ASN A 364 28.77 16.67 -14.76
N ILE A 365 28.42 17.35 -15.86
CA ILE A 365 27.54 18.52 -15.84
C ILE A 365 26.08 18.09 -15.87
N VAL A 366 25.27 18.73 -15.02
CA VAL A 366 23.81 18.77 -15.12
C VAL A 366 23.41 20.10 -15.77
N PRO A 367 22.98 20.10 -17.05
CA PRO A 367 22.81 21.33 -17.82
C PRO A 367 21.54 22.14 -17.47
N GLU A 368 20.53 21.51 -16.87
CA GLU A 368 19.22 22.14 -16.61
C GLU A 368 19.16 22.97 -15.31
N ILE A 369 20.16 22.85 -14.44
CA ILE A 369 20.27 23.67 -13.23
C ILE A 369 21.01 24.97 -13.61
N SER A 370 20.39 26.13 -13.39
CA SER A 370 20.90 27.45 -13.81
C SER A 370 22.38 27.65 -13.44
N GLY A 371 23.25 27.75 -14.45
CA GLY A 371 24.70 27.93 -14.31
C GLY A 371 25.54 26.67 -14.55
N GLY A 372 24.92 25.50 -14.70
CA GLY A 372 25.60 24.21 -14.90
C GLY A 372 26.27 23.73 -13.62
N TYR A 373 25.72 22.70 -12.99
CA TYR A 373 26.32 22.09 -11.80
C TYR A 373 27.22 20.92 -12.21
N SER A 374 28.50 20.95 -11.80
CA SER A 374 29.40 19.80 -11.94
C SER A 374 29.26 18.89 -10.73
N CYS A 375 28.72 17.69 -10.93
CA CYS A 375 28.62 16.68 -9.88
C CYS A 375 30.01 16.16 -9.50
N GLN A 376 30.31 16.23 -8.20
CA GLN A 376 31.54 15.70 -7.63
C GLN A 376 31.20 14.64 -6.57
N VAL A 377 32.16 13.78 -6.28
CA VAL A 377 32.02 12.73 -5.28
C VAL A 377 33.22 12.69 -4.35
N ASP A 378 32.98 12.61 -3.06
CA ASP A 378 34.02 12.57 -2.04
C ASP A 378 34.13 11.15 -1.46
N PRO A 379 35.32 10.50 -1.51
CA PRO A 379 35.50 9.17 -0.96
C PRO A 379 35.46 9.18 0.58
N ARG A 380 34.82 8.17 1.18
CA ARG A 380 34.77 7.91 2.62
C ARG A 380 34.95 6.41 2.87
N GLY A 381 35.97 6.04 3.64
CA GLY A 381 36.28 4.63 3.92
C GLY A 381 37.14 3.99 2.84
N GLU A 382 37.06 2.66 2.71
CA GLU A 382 37.85 1.87 1.75
C GLU A 382 37.17 1.84 0.38
N VAL A 383 37.41 2.91 -0.37
CA VAL A 383 36.87 3.11 -1.73
C VAL A 383 37.93 3.68 -2.67
N SER A 384 37.80 3.42 -3.97
CA SER A 384 38.69 3.99 -4.99
C SER A 384 37.96 4.20 -6.32
N ILE A 385 38.36 5.21 -7.09
CA ILE A 385 37.85 5.46 -8.44
C ILE A 385 38.98 5.19 -9.43
N ASN A 386 38.71 4.46 -10.52
CA ASN A 386 39.69 4.24 -11.58
C ASN A 386 39.63 5.35 -12.65
N ARG A 387 40.56 5.34 -13.61
CA ARG A 387 40.63 6.38 -14.67
C ARG A 387 39.39 6.44 -15.58
N ALA A 388 38.63 5.34 -15.66
CA ALA A 388 37.38 5.27 -16.41
C ALA A 388 36.19 5.81 -15.61
N GLY A 389 36.37 6.16 -14.33
CA GLY A 389 35.31 6.65 -13.45
C GLY A 389 34.59 5.58 -12.66
N GLU A 390 35.01 4.32 -12.76
CA GLU A 390 34.38 3.22 -12.05
C GLU A 390 34.76 3.25 -10.58
N MET A 391 33.74 3.31 -9.72
CA MET A 391 33.87 3.29 -8.27
C MET A 391 34.02 1.84 -7.81
N THR A 392 35.11 1.52 -7.13
CA THR A 392 35.27 0.26 -6.39
C THR A 392 34.99 0.52 -4.92
N ILE A 393 34.05 -0.22 -4.35
CA ILE A 393 33.63 -0.09 -2.95
C ILE A 393 33.96 -1.41 -2.24
N THR A 394 34.75 -1.33 -1.15
CA THR A 394 35.08 -2.48 -0.30
C THR A 394 34.48 -2.32 1.09
N ASP A 395 34.66 -1.16 1.71
CA ASP A 395 34.03 -0.82 2.99
C ASP A 395 33.93 0.71 3.15
N GLY A 396 32.89 1.31 2.60
CA GLY A 396 32.73 2.76 2.58
C GLY A 396 31.72 3.26 1.56
N ALA A 397 31.83 4.55 1.22
CA ALA A 397 30.96 5.20 0.26
C ALA A 397 31.65 6.34 -0.49
N PHE A 398 31.00 6.77 -1.55
CA PHE A 398 31.20 8.05 -2.19
C PHE A 398 30.05 8.99 -1.83
N LEU A 399 30.34 10.14 -1.24
CA LEU A 399 29.35 11.16 -0.93
C LEU A 399 29.15 12.05 -2.15
N ALA A 400 27.93 12.20 -2.64
CA ALA A 400 27.64 13.12 -3.73
C ALA A 400 27.68 14.56 -3.21
N ASN A 401 28.63 15.34 -3.70
CA ASN A 401 28.60 16.78 -3.55
C ASN A 401 27.58 17.28 -4.58
N MET A 402 26.37 17.58 -4.11
CA MET A 402 25.28 18.14 -4.89
C MET A 402 24.32 18.94 -4.00
N ASP A 403 23.56 19.85 -4.61
CA ASP A 403 22.46 20.51 -3.94
C ASP A 403 21.27 19.56 -3.77
N THR A 404 21.17 18.96 -2.59
CA THR A 404 20.10 18.02 -2.24
C THR A 404 18.75 18.71 -2.01
N GLU A 405 18.70 20.03 -1.79
CA GLU A 405 17.43 20.77 -1.76
C GLU A 405 16.82 20.83 -3.15
N THR A 406 17.64 21.11 -4.18
CA THR A 406 17.19 21.06 -5.57
C THR A 406 16.66 19.67 -5.94
N LEU A 407 17.34 18.59 -5.54
CA LEU A 407 16.84 17.22 -5.74
C LEU A 407 15.45 17.04 -5.13
N VAL A 408 15.29 17.40 -3.86
CA VAL A 408 14.03 17.20 -3.13
C VAL A 408 12.91 18.04 -3.70
N ASN A 409 13.13 19.33 -3.91
CA ASN A 409 12.13 20.26 -4.46
C ASN A 409 11.70 19.82 -5.86
N SER A 410 12.66 19.39 -6.69
CA SER A 410 12.41 18.92 -8.04
C SER A 410 11.54 17.66 -8.04
N CYS A 411 11.93 16.62 -7.29
CA CYS A 411 11.12 15.42 -7.14
C CYS A 411 9.74 15.72 -6.52
N GLN A 412 9.64 16.60 -5.52
CA GLN A 412 8.36 17.00 -4.92
C GLN A 412 7.41 17.66 -5.92
N SER A 413 7.94 18.53 -6.79
CA SER A 413 7.14 19.21 -7.81
C SER A 413 6.65 18.29 -8.93
N THR A 414 7.47 17.32 -9.35
CA THR A 414 7.13 16.39 -10.43
C THR A 414 6.47 15.10 -9.94
N ASN A 415 6.55 14.84 -8.63
CA ASN A 415 6.19 13.57 -8.01
C ASN A 415 6.81 12.34 -8.71
N GLN A 416 8.05 12.49 -9.18
CA GLN A 416 8.76 11.50 -9.99
C GLN A 416 10.23 11.37 -9.58
N LEU A 417 10.74 10.14 -9.65
CA LEU A 417 12.14 9.81 -9.36
C LEU A 417 12.58 8.70 -10.30
N THR A 418 13.73 8.85 -10.95
CA THR A 418 14.46 7.71 -11.54
C THR A 418 15.87 7.63 -10.98
N VAL A 419 16.29 6.42 -10.62
CA VAL A 419 17.66 6.05 -10.25
C VAL A 419 18.19 5.09 -11.30
N GLU A 420 19.25 5.47 -11.99
CA GLU A 420 19.92 4.67 -13.02
C GLU A 420 21.39 4.46 -12.65
N CYS A 421 21.88 3.22 -12.75
CA CYS A 421 23.30 2.91 -12.53
C CYS A 421 23.73 1.60 -13.20
N MET A 422 25.02 1.48 -13.49
CA MET A 422 25.69 0.19 -13.76
C MET A 422 26.27 -0.35 -12.46
N ILE A 423 25.96 -1.60 -12.12
CA ILE A 423 26.48 -2.29 -10.94
C ILE A 423 27.19 -3.57 -11.33
N MET A 424 28.20 -3.97 -10.56
CA MET A 424 28.74 -5.33 -10.59
C MET A 424 29.06 -5.75 -9.16
N ALA A 425 28.24 -6.64 -8.60
CA ALA A 425 28.39 -7.10 -7.22
C ALA A 425 29.60 -8.03 -7.09
N ARG A 426 30.37 -7.89 -6.01
CA ARG A 426 31.51 -8.77 -5.74
C ARG A 426 31.08 -10.17 -5.28
N HIS A 427 30.03 -10.23 -4.46
CA HIS A 427 29.46 -11.48 -3.95
C HIS A 427 28.02 -11.25 -3.45
N LEU A 428 27.30 -12.35 -3.18
CA LEU A 428 25.91 -12.31 -2.73
C LEU A 428 25.77 -12.15 -1.21
N GLU A 429 26.72 -12.69 -0.45
CA GLU A 429 26.70 -12.67 1.02
C GLU A 429 27.21 -11.33 1.55
N GLN A 430 26.31 -10.38 1.80
CA GLN A 430 26.63 -9.06 2.32
C GLN A 430 25.68 -8.69 3.49
N ASN A 431 26.09 -7.76 4.35
CA ASN A 431 25.25 -7.29 5.46
C ASN A 431 24.03 -6.50 4.92
N GLY A 432 22.88 -7.18 4.87
CA GLY A 432 21.76 -6.81 4.01
C GLY A 432 20.63 -5.97 4.63
N PRO A 433 19.86 -5.21 3.81
CA PRO A 433 20.20 -4.82 2.44
C PRO A 433 21.43 -3.91 2.42
N ALA A 434 22.48 -4.34 1.71
CA ALA A 434 23.70 -3.59 1.49
C ALA A 434 23.44 -2.47 0.48
N ARG A 435 24.00 -1.28 0.69
CA ARG A 435 23.51 -0.05 0.04
C ARG A 435 24.30 0.30 -1.21
N ILE A 436 23.61 0.38 -2.34
CA ILE A 436 24.21 0.75 -3.63
C ILE A 436 24.06 2.26 -3.85
N VAL A 437 22.82 2.77 -3.82
CA VAL A 437 22.50 4.20 -3.93
C VAL A 437 21.55 4.58 -2.80
N THR A 438 21.88 5.60 -2.02
CA THR A 438 21.10 5.98 -0.83
C THR A 438 20.94 7.49 -0.78
N CYS A 439 19.71 7.96 -0.55
CA CYS A 439 19.47 9.33 -0.07
C CYS A 439 18.95 9.27 1.37
N SER A 440 19.80 9.62 2.34
CA SER A 440 19.50 9.43 3.77
C SER A 440 20.18 10.45 4.67
N GLN A 441 19.55 10.74 5.81
CA GLN A 441 20.22 11.41 6.93
C GLN A 441 20.91 10.41 7.84
N ASP A 442 20.30 9.25 8.07
CA ASP A 442 20.82 8.20 8.95
C ASP A 442 20.14 6.85 8.65
N ILE A 443 20.39 5.84 9.49
CA ILE A 443 19.82 4.50 9.35
C ILE A 443 18.29 4.42 9.51
N SER A 444 17.68 5.42 10.13
CA SER A 444 16.25 5.54 10.43
C SER A 444 15.51 6.53 9.53
N ASN A 445 16.23 7.44 8.88
CA ASN A 445 15.67 8.54 8.08
C ASN A 445 16.21 8.53 6.65
N ARG A 446 15.34 8.20 5.69
CA ARG A 446 15.70 8.00 4.28
C ARG A 446 14.66 8.58 3.35
N ASN A 447 15.07 9.11 2.20
CA ASN A 447 14.14 9.40 1.11
C ASN A 447 13.98 8.17 0.20
N PHE A 448 15.10 7.54 -0.19
CA PHE A 448 15.08 6.29 -0.94
C PHE A 448 16.38 5.50 -0.75
N THR A 449 16.33 4.20 -1.04
CA THR A 449 17.52 3.34 -1.14
C THR A 449 17.38 2.33 -2.26
N LEU A 450 18.41 2.18 -3.07
CA LEU A 450 18.69 0.99 -3.88
C LEU A 450 19.77 0.17 -3.18
N GLY A 451 19.54 -1.11 -2.97
CA GLY A 451 20.48 -2.01 -2.32
C GLY A 451 20.42 -3.43 -2.85
N GLN A 452 21.21 -4.31 -2.25
CA GLN A 452 21.25 -5.74 -2.52
C GLN A 452 21.00 -6.54 -1.24
N GLN A 453 20.16 -7.56 -1.33
CA GLN A 453 19.99 -8.56 -0.29
C GLN A 453 20.06 -9.96 -0.91
N GLY A 454 21.15 -10.68 -0.62
CA GLY A 454 21.41 -11.98 -1.24
C GLY A 454 21.50 -11.84 -2.76
N GLU A 455 20.65 -12.57 -3.47
CA GLU A 455 20.56 -12.58 -4.93
C GLU A 455 19.61 -11.53 -5.52
N HIS A 456 19.00 -10.67 -4.71
CA HIS A 456 18.02 -9.69 -5.19
C HIS A 456 18.45 -8.25 -4.97
N LEU A 457 18.00 -7.38 -5.86
CA LEU A 457 18.01 -5.94 -5.63
C LEU A 457 16.80 -5.56 -4.79
N VAL A 458 16.99 -4.59 -3.91
CA VAL A 458 15.97 -4.10 -3.00
C VAL A 458 15.87 -2.60 -3.14
N PHE A 459 14.69 -2.10 -3.51
CA PHE A 459 14.41 -0.67 -3.51
C PHE A 459 13.43 -0.31 -2.41
N ARG A 460 13.70 0.80 -1.72
CA ARG A 460 12.79 1.39 -0.73
C ARG A 460 12.54 2.84 -1.06
N LEU A 461 11.29 3.25 -0.96
CA LEU A 461 10.86 4.63 -1.23
C LEU A 461 10.09 5.18 -0.03
N ARG A 462 10.48 6.37 0.44
CA ARG A 462 9.71 7.11 1.43
C ARG A 462 8.57 7.86 0.77
N THR A 463 7.38 7.72 1.32
CA THR A 463 6.19 8.49 0.96
C THR A 463 5.45 8.84 2.26
N PRO A 464 4.43 9.73 2.27
CA PRO A 464 3.65 10.05 3.46
C PRO A 464 3.00 8.85 4.16
N ILE A 465 2.79 7.74 3.44
CA ILE A 465 2.17 6.53 3.98
C ILE A 465 3.20 5.49 4.45
N THR A 466 4.48 5.71 4.16
CA THR A 466 5.56 4.88 4.71
C THR A 466 6.22 5.56 5.89
N GLY A 467 6.78 4.77 6.81
CA GLY A 467 7.52 5.33 7.94
C GLY A 467 8.73 6.16 7.49
N ALA A 468 9.37 6.90 8.41
CA ALA A 468 10.55 7.73 8.11
C ALA A 468 11.72 6.96 7.46
N ASN A 469 11.75 5.64 7.64
CA ASN A 469 12.72 4.70 7.07
C ASN A 469 12.27 4.09 5.72
N GLY A 470 11.16 4.56 5.14
CA GLY A 470 10.57 4.00 3.92
C GLY A 470 10.03 2.57 4.06
N GLN A 471 9.81 2.10 5.30
CA GLN A 471 9.24 0.76 5.53
C GLN A 471 7.77 0.70 5.09
N GLY A 472 7.40 -0.37 4.39
CA GLY A 472 6.07 -0.57 3.80
C GLY A 472 6.02 -0.41 2.27
N ALA A 473 7.05 0.18 1.65
CA ALA A 473 7.22 0.25 0.19
C ALA A 473 8.58 -0.33 -0.22
N GLU A 474 8.88 -1.53 0.27
CA GLU A 474 10.05 -2.29 -0.17
C GLU A 474 9.65 -3.18 -1.35
N VAL A 475 10.46 -3.15 -2.42
CA VAL A 475 10.35 -4.09 -3.52
C VAL A 475 11.64 -4.86 -3.67
N SER A 476 11.52 -6.17 -3.87
CA SER A 476 12.62 -7.06 -4.22
C SER A 476 12.49 -7.42 -5.70
N PHE A 477 13.54 -7.22 -6.49
CA PHE A 477 13.51 -7.39 -7.94
C PHE A 477 14.87 -7.77 -8.49
N GLY A 478 14.87 -8.28 -9.73
CA GLY A 478 16.09 -8.68 -10.42
C GLY A 478 16.82 -9.86 -9.76
N GLN A 479 17.76 -10.45 -10.49
CA GLN A 479 18.67 -11.46 -9.97
C GLN A 479 20.10 -10.97 -10.14
N VAL A 480 20.78 -10.73 -9.01
CA VAL A 480 22.17 -10.31 -8.96
C VAL A 480 23.07 -11.53 -9.19
N LYS A 481 24.02 -11.38 -10.11
CA LYS A 481 25.07 -12.37 -10.36
C LYS A 481 26.43 -11.76 -10.01
N PRO A 482 27.25 -12.39 -9.16
CA PRO A 482 28.57 -11.89 -8.83
C PRO A 482 29.42 -11.72 -10.09
N ASP A 483 30.23 -10.67 -10.12
CA ASP A 483 31.19 -10.36 -11.18
C ASP A 483 30.56 -10.26 -12.59
N GLN A 484 29.25 -9.97 -12.65
CA GLN A 484 28.56 -9.65 -13.90
C GLN A 484 28.01 -8.23 -13.84
N PRO A 485 28.33 -7.37 -14.83
CA PRO A 485 27.76 -6.04 -14.92
C PRO A 485 26.26 -6.13 -15.20
N MET A 486 25.49 -5.29 -14.52
CA MET A 486 24.05 -5.15 -14.68
C MET A 486 23.71 -3.67 -14.81
N HIS A 487 22.89 -3.33 -15.80
CA HIS A 487 22.28 -2.00 -15.90
C HIS A 487 20.98 -2.01 -15.11
N VAL A 488 20.85 -1.12 -14.13
CA VAL A 488 19.68 -1.05 -13.25
C VAL A 488 19.03 0.31 -13.38
N ILE A 489 17.72 0.31 -13.64
CA ILE A 489 16.89 1.52 -13.57
C ILE A 489 15.73 1.24 -12.62
N VAL A 490 15.53 2.11 -11.63
CA VAL A 490 14.32 2.13 -10.80
C VAL A 490 13.64 3.47 -10.99
N SER A 491 12.39 3.45 -11.44
CA SER A 491 11.65 4.61 -11.93
C SER A 491 10.27 4.66 -11.29
N TYR A 492 9.91 5.81 -10.70
CA TYR A 492 8.67 6.01 -9.95
C TYR A 492 7.88 7.21 -10.49
N PHE A 493 6.56 7.06 -10.58
CA PHE A 493 5.62 8.17 -10.70
C PHE A 493 4.26 7.79 -10.12
N SER A 494 3.59 8.72 -9.44
CA SER A 494 2.16 8.64 -9.14
C SER A 494 1.63 7.29 -8.62
N GLY A 495 2.38 6.61 -7.74
CA GLY A 495 2.00 5.32 -7.16
C GLY A 495 2.51 4.08 -7.90
N SER A 496 3.15 4.28 -9.05
CA SER A 496 3.66 3.22 -9.92
C SER A 496 5.19 3.20 -9.89
N LEU A 497 5.77 2.05 -9.59
CA LEU A 497 7.21 1.79 -9.57
C LEU A 497 7.57 0.75 -10.63
N TYR A 498 8.53 1.08 -11.48
CA TYR A 498 9.06 0.23 -12.54
C TYR A 498 10.54 -0.04 -12.25
N CYS A 499 10.93 -1.31 -12.26
CA CYS A 499 12.32 -1.72 -12.10
C CYS A 499 12.77 -2.47 -13.35
N TYR A 500 13.84 -1.96 -13.96
CA TYR A 500 14.45 -2.53 -15.14
C TYR A 500 15.83 -3.10 -14.82
N VAL A 501 16.15 -4.23 -15.45
CA VAL A 501 17.49 -4.82 -15.48
C VAL A 501 17.85 -5.09 -16.92
N ASP A 502 18.99 -4.55 -17.38
CA ASP A 502 19.50 -4.70 -18.74
C ASP A 502 18.47 -4.32 -19.82
N GLY A 503 17.72 -3.23 -19.56
CA GLY A 503 16.68 -2.69 -20.44
C GLY A 503 15.33 -3.41 -20.37
N GLU A 504 15.23 -4.53 -19.67
CA GLU A 504 14.00 -5.31 -19.54
C GLU A 504 13.25 -4.95 -18.26
N LEU A 505 11.92 -4.80 -18.35
CA LEU A 505 11.05 -4.58 -17.19
C LEU A 505 10.94 -5.87 -16.38
N VAL A 506 11.61 -5.94 -15.24
CA VAL A 506 11.63 -7.15 -14.40
C VAL A 506 10.66 -7.10 -13.22
N HIS A 507 10.18 -5.90 -12.86
CA HIS A 507 9.19 -5.71 -11.82
C HIS A 507 8.38 -4.43 -12.04
N GLU A 508 7.08 -4.51 -11.80
CA GLU A 508 6.16 -3.37 -11.73
C GLU A 508 5.36 -3.49 -10.42
N SER A 509 5.20 -2.37 -9.70
CA SER A 509 4.38 -2.30 -8.51
C SER A 509 3.49 -1.07 -8.52
N LYS A 510 2.18 -1.29 -8.33
CA LYS A 510 1.18 -0.24 -8.07
C LYS A 510 0.90 -0.04 -6.58
N ALA A 511 1.61 -0.77 -5.72
CA ALA A 511 1.42 -0.78 -4.27
C ALA A 511 2.23 0.32 -3.57
N VAL A 512 3.27 0.87 -4.22
CA VAL A 512 4.08 1.96 -3.67
C VAL A 512 3.32 3.28 -3.81
N GLN A 513 2.30 3.51 -3.00
CA GLN A 513 1.46 4.70 -3.11
C GLN A 513 2.09 5.94 -2.42
N GLY A 514 1.69 7.13 -2.90
CA GLY A 514 1.96 8.41 -2.25
C GLY A 514 2.76 9.37 -3.12
N ASN A 515 3.39 10.34 -2.46
CA ASN A 515 4.21 11.35 -3.10
C ASN A 515 5.48 11.64 -2.29
N PHE A 516 6.22 12.68 -2.65
CA PHE A 516 7.47 13.05 -1.98
C PHE A 516 7.34 14.23 -1.01
N ASN A 517 6.12 14.65 -0.64
CA ASN A 517 5.91 15.84 0.20
C ASN A 517 6.55 15.74 1.60
N ASN A 518 6.88 14.52 2.06
CA ASN A 518 7.57 14.30 3.33
C ASN A 518 9.09 14.08 3.20
N TRP A 519 9.64 14.25 2.00
CA TRP A 519 11.09 14.22 1.79
C TRP A 519 11.76 15.43 2.40
N LYS A 520 13.01 15.23 2.82
CA LYS A 520 13.88 16.27 3.38
C LYS A 520 15.22 16.25 2.66
N ALA A 521 15.92 17.38 2.63
CA ALA A 521 17.25 17.46 2.05
C ALA A 521 18.23 16.58 2.85
N PHE A 522 18.49 15.39 2.31
CA PHE A 522 19.31 14.34 2.90
C PHE A 522 20.49 14.05 1.99
N GLN A 523 21.56 13.49 2.57
CA GLN A 523 22.78 13.22 1.83
C GLN A 523 22.55 12.11 0.79
N LEU A 524 22.95 12.37 -0.45
CA LEU A 524 23.05 11.35 -1.50
C LEU A 524 24.43 10.71 -1.42
N LEU A 525 24.48 9.37 -1.39
CA LEU A 525 25.72 8.63 -1.33
C LEU A 525 25.63 7.27 -2.04
N PHE A 526 26.79 6.76 -2.42
CA PHE A 526 26.94 5.54 -3.20
C PHE A 526 27.81 4.54 -2.44
N GLY A 527 27.31 3.32 -2.23
CA GLY A 527 28.05 2.25 -1.55
C GLY A 527 27.74 2.05 -0.06
N GLN A 528 27.07 3.00 0.61
CA GLN A 528 26.68 2.86 2.02
C GLN A 528 25.41 3.66 2.34
N GLU A 529 25.06 3.71 3.62
CA GLU A 529 24.11 4.66 4.22
C GLU A 529 24.83 5.63 5.15
N PHE A 530 24.29 6.84 5.29
CA PHE A 530 24.91 7.82 6.17
C PHE A 530 24.84 7.31 7.61
N ASN A 531 26.00 7.26 8.29
CA ASN A 531 26.12 6.76 9.67
C ASN A 531 25.62 5.32 9.92
N GLY A 532 25.67 4.43 8.92
CA GLY A 532 25.39 3.00 9.11
C GLY A 532 26.45 2.08 8.53
N GLU A 533 26.41 0.81 8.92
CA GLU A 533 27.43 -0.22 8.60
C GLU A 533 26.92 -1.25 7.58
N ARG A 534 26.32 -0.76 6.49
CA ARG A 534 25.74 -1.58 5.41
C ARG A 534 26.41 -1.33 4.07
N SER A 535 27.75 -1.36 4.08
CA SER A 535 28.53 -1.14 2.87
C SER A 535 28.24 -2.22 1.83
N TRP A 536 27.98 -1.80 0.60
CA TRP A 536 27.89 -2.70 -0.54
C TRP A 536 29.26 -2.91 -1.17
N GLN A 537 29.61 -4.15 -1.49
CA GLN A 537 30.88 -4.52 -2.08
C GLN A 537 30.73 -4.81 -3.56
N GLY A 538 31.43 -4.05 -4.38
CA GLY A 538 31.37 -4.20 -5.83
C GLY A 538 31.86 -2.97 -6.59
N GLN A 539 31.49 -2.92 -7.86
CA GLN A 539 31.78 -1.80 -8.75
C GLN A 539 30.51 -1.06 -9.14
N LEU A 540 30.58 0.26 -9.15
CA LEU A 540 29.48 1.16 -9.53
C LEU A 540 29.97 2.16 -10.58
N SER A 541 29.21 2.35 -11.64
CA SER A 541 29.51 3.35 -12.68
C SER A 541 28.22 3.85 -13.34
N HIS A 542 28.34 4.82 -14.26
CA HIS A 542 27.22 5.32 -15.07
C HIS A 542 25.98 5.66 -14.24
N ILE A 543 26.13 6.56 -13.26
CA ILE A 543 25.07 6.90 -12.34
C ILE A 543 24.30 8.10 -12.89
N ALA A 544 22.97 8.02 -12.93
CA ALA A 544 22.11 9.15 -13.22
C ALA A 544 20.89 9.15 -12.29
N ILE A 545 20.51 10.33 -11.80
CA ILE A 545 19.29 10.55 -11.01
C ILE A 545 18.44 11.56 -11.74
N TYR A 546 17.14 11.28 -11.88
CA TYR A 546 16.19 12.16 -12.55
C TYR A 546 15.00 12.50 -11.65
N ASN A 547 14.43 13.69 -11.82
CA ASN A 547 13.11 14.05 -11.27
C ASN A 547 11.95 13.69 -12.22
N ARG A 548 12.16 12.76 -13.15
CA ARG A 548 11.14 12.29 -14.09
C ARG A 548 11.14 10.78 -14.19
N PHE A 549 10.04 10.26 -14.71
CA PHE A 549 9.87 8.85 -15.02
C PHE A 549 10.61 8.49 -16.31
N VAL A 550 11.25 7.33 -16.28
CA VAL A 550 11.73 6.59 -17.46
C VAL A 550 10.80 5.40 -17.70
N GLY A 551 10.21 5.35 -18.89
CA GLY A 551 9.38 4.24 -19.36
C GLY A 551 10.17 3.17 -20.13
N THR A 552 9.49 2.12 -20.58
CA THR A 552 10.12 0.92 -21.15
C THR A 552 10.96 1.20 -22.41
N ASP A 553 10.43 1.97 -23.36
CA ASP A 553 11.15 2.29 -24.60
C ASP A 553 12.46 3.04 -24.34
N GLU A 554 12.42 3.96 -23.38
CA GLU A 554 13.60 4.72 -22.97
C GLU A 554 14.59 3.86 -22.16
N ALA A 555 14.11 3.00 -21.26
CA ALA A 555 14.95 2.08 -20.51
C ALA A 555 15.75 1.15 -21.45
N GLN A 556 15.09 0.63 -22.50
CA GLN A 556 15.75 -0.18 -23.54
C GLN A 556 16.80 0.63 -24.31
N GLN A 557 16.51 1.89 -24.65
CA GLN A 557 17.48 2.75 -25.32
C GLN A 557 18.67 3.04 -24.41
N LYS A 558 18.44 3.38 -23.14
CA LYS A 558 19.48 3.62 -22.14
C LYS A 558 20.41 2.42 -22.00
N PHE A 559 19.87 1.20 -21.97
CA PHE A 559 20.68 -0.02 -21.95
C PHE A 559 21.59 -0.15 -23.19
N ARG A 560 21.09 0.17 -24.39
CA ARG A 560 21.92 0.17 -25.60
C ARG A 560 23.10 1.14 -25.50
N LEU A 561 22.91 2.30 -24.85
CA LEU A 561 23.96 3.32 -24.70
C LEU A 561 25.10 2.88 -23.79
N VAL A 562 24.78 2.17 -22.70
CA VAL A 562 25.79 1.65 -21.77
C VAL A 562 26.44 0.35 -22.25
N LYS A 563 25.78 -0.41 -23.15
CA LYS A 563 26.36 -1.62 -23.77
C LYS A 563 27.29 -1.31 -24.94
N ALA A 564 27.05 -0.21 -25.66
CA ALA A 564 27.81 0.17 -26.85
C ALA A 564 29.17 0.83 -26.55
N ASN A 565 29.42 1.19 -25.28
CA ASN A 565 30.64 1.78 -24.77
C ASN A 565 31.26 0.88 -23.70
#